data_AF-A0A941G5N4-F1
#
_entry.id   AF-A0A941G5N4-F1
#
_cell.length_a   1.000
_cell.length_b   1.000
_cell.length_c   1.000
_cell.angle_alpha   90.00
_cell.angle_beta   90.00
_cell.angle_gamma   90.00
#
_symmetry.space_group_name_H-M   'P 1'
#
loop_
_entity.id
_entity.type
_entity.pdbx_description
1 polymer ?
#
loop_
_entity_poly.entity_id
_entity_poly.type
_entity_poly.pdbx_seq_one_letter_code
_entity_poly.pdbx_strand_id
1 'polypeptide(L)'
;MPPLPTPGPRGPSRTAYLLTHVLGVPLLLACLAWWINASGLDMTIARTLFDPAIDDFPLHTSRWLELIGHRMVLALPVGVGLAAVGVALVASRVPAWKPARGVALAVAATCLLGQLAVSQLKHYTTLPRPYDLETLGGYTPYPLHWWTWVRARAGGALPSGHAGAG
;
A
#
# COMPACT_ATOMS: atom_id res chain seq x y z
N MET A 1 -44.97 16.09 27.04
CA MET A 1 -43.85 16.74 26.33
C MET A 1 -43.19 15.70 25.44
N PRO A 2 -43.00 15.97 24.13
CA PRO A 2 -42.21 15.07 23.30
C PRO A 2 -40.74 15.11 23.74
N PRO A 3 -40.01 13.98 23.70
CA PRO A 3 -38.59 13.94 24.05
C PRO A 3 -37.76 14.78 23.07
N LEU A 4 -36.82 15.56 23.60
CA LEU A 4 -35.89 16.34 22.79
C LEU A 4 -34.98 15.39 21.99
N PRO A 5 -34.71 15.66 20.70
CA PRO A 5 -33.78 14.87 19.91
C PRO A 5 -32.39 14.91 20.57
N THR A 6 -31.84 13.75 20.92
CA THR A 6 -30.46 13.67 21.37
C THR A 6 -29.54 13.97 20.19
N PRO A 7 -28.53 14.85 20.36
CA PRO A 7 -27.55 15.08 19.30
C PRO A 7 -26.85 13.75 19.01
N GLY A 8 -26.97 13.26 17.78
CA GLY A 8 -26.19 12.12 17.33
C GLY A 8 -24.68 12.40 17.44
N PRO A 9 -23.84 11.36 17.52
CA PRO A 9 -22.39 11.53 17.60
C PRO A 9 -21.89 12.40 16.44
N ARG A 10 -21.16 13.47 16.76
CA ARG A 10 -20.54 14.33 15.76
C ARG A 10 -19.35 13.60 15.15
N GLY A 11 -19.38 13.38 13.84
CA GLY A 11 -18.22 12.89 13.10
C GLY A 11 -17.04 13.86 13.22
N PRO A 12 -15.79 13.38 12.98
CA PRO A 12 -14.62 14.25 12.97
C PRO A 12 -14.79 15.38 11.96
N SER A 13 -14.29 16.57 12.29
CA SER A 13 -14.27 17.68 11.34
C SER A 13 -13.41 17.31 10.12
N ARG A 14 -13.69 17.92 8.96
CA ARG A 14 -12.88 17.70 7.75
C ARG A 14 -11.40 17.95 8.01
N THR A 15 -11.07 19.01 8.75
CA THR A 15 -9.70 19.33 9.16
C THR A 15 -9.10 18.23 10.02
N ALA A 16 -9.83 17.72 11.01
CA ALA A 16 -9.34 16.62 11.84
C ALA A 16 -9.07 15.37 11.00
N TYR A 17 -9.96 15.02 10.06
CA TYR A 17 -9.76 13.88 9.15
C TYR A 17 -8.54 14.06 8.26
N LEU A 18 -8.37 15.24 7.64
CA LEU A 18 -7.20 15.54 6.80
C LEU A 18 -5.90 15.45 7.59
N LEU A 19 -5.83 16.09 8.77
CA LEU A 19 -4.62 16.09 9.58
C LEU A 19 -4.26 14.70 10.12
N THR A 20 -5.25 13.91 10.51
CA THR A 20 -4.99 12.60 11.14
C THR A 20 -4.88 11.48 10.11
N HIS A 21 -5.85 11.30 9.23
CA HIS A 21 -5.93 10.13 8.35
C HIS A 21 -5.21 10.35 7.03
N VAL A 22 -5.26 11.56 6.48
CA VAL A 22 -4.61 11.85 5.18
C VAL A 22 -3.15 12.21 5.33
N LEU A 23 -2.76 12.90 6.41
CA LEU A 23 -1.37 13.30 6.65
C LEU A 23 -0.71 12.51 7.78
N GLY A 24 -1.35 12.42 8.95
CA GLY A 24 -0.78 11.82 10.14
C GLY A 24 -0.46 10.33 9.99
N VAL A 25 -1.42 9.53 9.51
CA VAL A 25 -1.22 8.08 9.30
C VAL A 25 -0.13 7.82 8.25
N PRO A 26 -0.14 8.43 7.04
CA PRO A 26 0.94 8.22 6.08
C PRO A 26 2.31 8.69 6.59
N LEU A 27 2.37 9.81 7.30
CA LEU A 27 3.62 10.28 7.91
C LEU A 27 4.14 9.31 8.96
N LEU A 28 3.27 8.79 9.83
CA LEU A 28 3.62 7.78 10.82
C LEU A 28 4.17 6.51 10.15
N LEU A 29 3.50 6.01 9.11
CA LEU A 29 3.95 4.84 8.35
C LEU A 29 5.28 5.09 7.65
N ALA A 30 5.50 6.28 7.08
CA ALA A 30 6.77 6.67 6.47
C ALA A 30 7.91 6.74 7.50
N CYS A 31 7.66 7.34 8.67
CA CYS A 31 8.62 7.37 9.78
C CYS A 31 8.96 5.96 10.29
N LEU A 32 7.95 5.08 10.39
CA LEU A 32 8.14 3.71 10.81
C LEU A 32 8.96 2.92 9.78
N ALA A 33 8.66 3.06 8.48
CA ALA A 33 9.42 2.43 7.42
C ALA A 33 10.89 2.89 7.43
N TRP A 34 11.12 4.19 7.62
CA TRP A 34 12.47 4.75 7.75
C TRP A 34 13.20 4.18 8.99
N TRP A 35 12.54 4.12 10.15
CA TRP A 35 13.13 3.58 11.37
C TRP A 35 13.46 2.09 11.27
N ILE A 36 12.57 1.29 10.68
CA ILE A 36 12.80 -0.15 10.43
C ILE A 36 14.05 -0.35 9.58
N ASN A 37 14.22 0.46 8.53
CA ASN A 37 15.41 0.38 7.69
C ASN A 37 16.68 0.87 8.39
N ALA A 38 16.60 1.99 9.10
CA ALA A 38 17.74 2.55 9.81
C ALA A 38 18.23 1.64 10.96
N SER A 39 17.32 0.88 11.58
CA SER A 39 17.64 -0.09 12.63
C SER A 39 18.17 -1.43 12.09
N GLY A 40 18.02 -1.70 10.79
CA GLY A 40 18.35 -3.00 10.19
C GLY A 40 17.40 -4.14 10.62
N LEU A 41 16.24 -3.79 11.16
CA LEU A 41 15.24 -4.76 11.60
C LEU A 41 14.67 -5.55 10.41
N ASP A 42 14.49 -4.88 9.26
CA ASP A 42 14.13 -5.51 7.99
C ASP A 42 15.11 -6.62 7.59
N MET A 43 16.41 -6.34 7.65
CA MET A 43 17.46 -7.30 7.32
C MET A 43 17.58 -8.42 8.36
N THR A 44 17.34 -8.12 9.63
CA THR A 44 17.29 -9.14 10.68
C THR A 44 16.18 -10.14 10.40
N ILE A 45 14.96 -9.66 10.11
CA ILE A 45 13.84 -10.52 9.74
C ILE A 45 14.15 -11.30 8.46
N ALA A 46 14.69 -10.66 7.43
CA ALA A 46 15.04 -11.33 6.17
C ALA A 46 16.02 -12.49 6.39
N ARG A 47 17.08 -12.29 7.19
CA ARG A 47 18.06 -13.33 7.51
C ARG A 47 17.45 -14.50 8.28
N THR A 48 16.46 -14.27 9.15
CA THR A 48 15.77 -15.38 9.84
C THR A 48 14.91 -16.25 8.92
N LEU A 49 14.48 -15.71 7.78
CA LEU A 49 13.66 -16.40 6.79
C LEU A 49 14.49 -17.03 5.66
N PHE A 50 15.77 -16.67 5.58
CA PHE A 50 16.72 -17.16 4.58
C PHE A 50 17.29 -18.52 5.00
N ASP A 51 17.40 -19.44 4.06
CA ASP A 51 18.01 -20.75 4.29
C ASP A 51 19.37 -20.83 3.57
N PRO A 52 20.50 -20.81 4.31
CA PRO A 52 21.83 -20.85 3.71
C PRO A 52 22.17 -22.18 3.05
N ALA A 53 21.43 -23.27 3.32
CA ALA A 53 21.68 -24.56 2.68
C ALA A 53 21.24 -24.58 1.21
N ILE A 54 20.22 -23.78 0.87
CA ILE A 54 19.69 -23.65 -0.49
C ILE A 54 20.04 -22.31 -1.13
N ASP A 55 20.73 -21.43 -0.40
CA ASP A 55 21.10 -20.07 -0.81
C ASP A 55 19.90 -19.24 -1.30
N ASP A 56 18.73 -19.45 -0.69
CA ASP A 56 17.47 -18.78 -1.06
C ASP A 56 16.46 -18.82 0.11
N PHE A 57 15.31 -18.18 -0.08
CA PHE A 57 14.16 -18.27 0.81
C PHE A 57 13.35 -19.53 0.47
N PRO A 58 13.07 -20.44 1.43
CA PRO A 58 12.34 -21.69 1.15
C PRO A 58 10.97 -21.52 0.49
N LEU A 59 10.33 -20.36 0.68
CA LEU A 59 9.02 -20.03 0.12
C LEU A 59 9.07 -19.15 -1.14
N HIS A 60 10.25 -18.82 -1.66
CA HIS A 60 10.42 -17.94 -2.82
C HIS A 60 9.65 -18.43 -4.04
N THR A 61 9.73 -19.73 -4.35
CA THR A 61 9.08 -20.36 -5.51
C THR A 61 7.69 -20.92 -5.20
N SER A 62 7.10 -20.57 -4.04
CA SER A 62 5.79 -21.06 -3.65
C SER A 62 4.70 -20.48 -4.55
N ARG A 63 4.13 -21.33 -5.41
CA ARG A 63 3.02 -20.97 -6.31
C ARG A 63 1.79 -20.44 -5.57
N TRP A 64 1.57 -20.89 -4.33
CA TRP A 64 0.49 -20.40 -3.49
C TRP A 64 0.74 -18.97 -3.01
N LEU A 65 1.95 -18.65 -2.56
CA LEU A 65 2.31 -17.26 -2.22
C LEU A 65 2.30 -16.37 -3.46
N GLU A 66 2.74 -16.86 -4.61
CA GLU A 66 2.65 -16.12 -5.86
C GLU A 66 1.18 -15.83 -6.22
N LEU A 67 0.30 -16.83 -6.18
CA LEU A 67 -1.11 -16.64 -6.53
C LEU A 67 -1.82 -15.66 -5.59
N ILE A 68 -1.72 -15.89 -4.28
CA ILE A 68 -2.41 -15.07 -3.27
C ILE A 68 -1.74 -13.70 -3.19
N GLY A 69 -0.42 -13.67 -3.01
CA GLY A 69 0.37 -12.47 -2.83
C GLY A 69 0.40 -11.64 -4.10
N HIS A 70 0.84 -12.20 -5.23
CA HIS A 70 1.12 -11.42 -6.45
C HIS A 70 -0.10 -11.17 -7.33
N ARG A 71 -1.08 -12.10 -7.41
CA ARG A 71 -2.19 -11.97 -8.38
C ARG A 71 -3.49 -11.52 -7.75
N MET A 72 -3.90 -12.13 -6.63
CA MET A 72 -5.20 -11.83 -6.03
C MET A 72 -5.22 -10.46 -5.36
N VAL A 73 -4.18 -10.10 -4.59
CA VAL A 73 -4.15 -8.83 -3.87
C VAL A 73 -4.08 -7.62 -4.82
N LEU A 74 -3.48 -7.76 -6.00
CA LEU A 74 -3.48 -6.71 -7.03
C LEU A 74 -4.83 -6.61 -7.78
N ALA A 75 -5.58 -7.71 -7.90
CA ALA A 75 -6.90 -7.69 -8.53
C ALA A 75 -7.96 -7.00 -7.65
N LEU A 76 -7.79 -7.02 -6.32
CA LEU A 76 -8.78 -6.47 -5.38
C LEU A 76 -9.00 -4.95 -5.54
N PRO A 77 -7.98 -4.07 -5.53
CA PRO A 77 -8.18 -2.64 -5.74
C PRO A 77 -8.81 -2.31 -7.08
N VAL A 78 -8.44 -3.05 -8.13
CA VAL A 78 -9.01 -2.87 -9.47
C VAL A 78 -10.49 -3.26 -9.46
N GLY A 79 -10.83 -4.43 -8.91
CA GLY A 79 -12.22 -4.87 -8.80
C GLY A 79 -13.09 -3.94 -7.96
N VAL A 80 -12.58 -3.51 -6.79
CA VAL A 80 -13.26 -2.56 -5.90
C VAL A 80 -13.44 -1.21 -6.59
N GLY A 81 -12.40 -0.69 -7.25
CA GLY A 81 -12.47 0.56 -8.01
C GLY A 81 -13.51 0.50 -9.13
N LEU A 82 -13.52 -0.57 -9.93
CA LEU A 82 -14.50 -0.77 -10.99
C LEU A 82 -15.93 -0.90 -10.45
N ALA A 83 -16.12 -1.65 -9.37
CA ALA A 83 -17.42 -1.77 -8.71
C ALA A 83 -17.92 -0.40 -8.20
N ALA A 84 -17.02 0.39 -7.61
CA ALA A 84 -17.33 1.73 -7.12
C ALA A 84 -17.69 2.70 -8.27
N VAL A 85 -17.00 2.62 -9.42
CA VAL A 85 -17.40 3.34 -10.64
C VAL A 85 -18.80 2.90 -11.08
N GLY A 86 -19.09 1.60 -11.10
CA GLY A 86 -20.42 1.07 -11.42
C GLY A 86 -21.51 1.64 -10.50
N VAL A 87 -21.28 1.66 -9.18
CA VAL A 87 -22.19 2.26 -8.20
C VAL A 87 -22.39 3.76 -8.48
N ALA A 88 -21.33 4.50 -8.77
CA ALA A 88 -21.42 5.93 -9.09
C ALA A 88 -22.22 6.21 -10.36
N LEU A 89 -22.10 5.34 -11.38
CA LEU A 89 -22.88 5.41 -12.61
C LEU A 89 -24.37 5.11 -12.36
N VAL A 90 -24.69 4.05 -11.62
CA VAL A 90 -26.08 3.73 -11.25
C VAL A 90 -26.70 4.85 -10.41
N ALA A 91 -25.95 5.39 -9.44
CA ALA A 91 -26.38 6.51 -8.60
C ALA A 91 -26.64 7.81 -9.38
N SER A 92 -26.08 7.96 -10.58
CA SER A 92 -26.39 9.09 -11.47
C SER A 92 -27.76 8.98 -12.14
N ARG A 93 -28.32 7.76 -12.24
CA ARG A 93 -29.59 7.48 -12.90
C ARG A 93 -30.71 7.13 -11.92
N VAL A 94 -30.38 6.52 -10.78
CA VAL A 94 -31.34 6.03 -9.78
C VAL A 94 -31.35 6.95 -8.56
N PRO A 95 -32.45 7.70 -8.30
CA PRO A 95 -32.52 8.66 -7.19
C PRO A 95 -32.21 8.07 -5.82
N ALA A 96 -32.63 6.82 -5.58
CA ALA A 96 -32.41 6.12 -4.31
C ALA A 96 -30.92 5.90 -3.99
N TRP A 97 -30.04 5.90 -5.01
CA TRP A 97 -28.61 5.62 -4.85
C TRP A 97 -27.75 6.90 -4.82
N LYS A 98 -28.36 8.08 -5.03
CA LYS A 98 -27.66 9.38 -5.00
C LYS A 98 -26.79 9.60 -3.76
N PRO A 99 -27.19 9.20 -2.53
CA PRO A 99 -26.35 9.37 -1.35
C PRO A 99 -25.02 8.60 -1.43
N ALA A 100 -25.00 7.46 -2.12
CA ALA A 100 -23.80 6.61 -2.23
C ALA A 100 -22.79 7.13 -3.26
N ARG A 101 -23.18 8.04 -4.17
CA ARG A 101 -22.34 8.48 -5.29
C ARG A 101 -21.02 9.09 -4.84
N GLY A 102 -21.04 9.96 -3.83
CA GLY A 102 -19.83 10.64 -3.34
C GLY A 102 -18.83 9.65 -2.74
N VAL A 103 -19.31 8.71 -1.93
CA VAL A 103 -18.49 7.65 -1.33
C VAL A 103 -17.92 6.74 -2.40
N ALA A 104 -18.74 6.33 -3.38
CA ALA A 104 -18.30 5.48 -4.48
C ALA A 104 -17.21 6.14 -5.34
N LEU A 105 -17.34 7.44 -5.64
CA LEU A 105 -16.30 8.19 -6.35
C LEU A 105 -15.02 8.35 -5.51
N ALA A 106 -15.14 8.57 -4.19
CA ALA A 106 -13.98 8.64 -3.30
C ALA A 106 -13.23 7.31 -3.25
N VAL A 107 -13.94 6.18 -3.13
CA VAL A 107 -13.33 4.83 -3.17
C VAL A 107 -12.63 4.59 -4.51
N ALA A 108 -13.29 4.86 -5.63
CA ALA A 108 -12.69 4.72 -6.95
C ALA A 108 -11.42 5.58 -7.11
N ALA A 109 -11.47 6.83 -6.64
CA ALA A 109 -10.32 7.73 -6.66
C ALA A 109 -9.17 7.21 -5.79
N THR A 110 -9.44 6.71 -4.57
CA THR A 110 -8.41 6.15 -3.69
C THR A 110 -7.75 4.91 -4.31
N CYS A 111 -8.53 3.98 -4.86
CA CYS A 111 -7.99 2.78 -5.52
C CYS A 111 -7.09 3.14 -6.71
N LEU A 112 -7.47 4.13 -7.51
CA LEU A 112 -6.67 4.57 -8.66
C LEU A 112 -5.42 5.36 -8.24
N LEU A 113 -5.61 6.42 -7.44
CA LEU A 113 -4.54 7.35 -7.07
C LEU A 113 -3.52 6.69 -6.14
N GLY A 114 -3.95 5.82 -5.23
CA GLY A 114 -3.05 5.07 -4.35
C GLY A 114 -2.11 4.15 -5.14
N GLN A 115 -2.66 3.37 -6.07
CA GLN A 115 -1.85 2.49 -6.93
C GLN A 115 -0.90 3.26 -7.84
N LEU A 116 -1.37 4.37 -8.42
CA LEU A 116 -0.51 5.24 -9.23
C LEU A 116 0.63 5.83 -8.39
N ALA A 117 0.32 6.36 -7.21
CA ALA A 117 1.32 6.94 -6.31
C ALA A 117 2.39 5.91 -5.90
N VAL A 118 1.98 4.70 -5.51
CA VAL A 118 2.89 3.60 -5.15
C VAL A 118 3.74 3.17 -6.34
N SER A 119 3.12 2.98 -7.51
CA SER A 119 3.83 2.60 -8.74
C SER A 119 4.91 3.64 -9.11
N GLN A 120 4.58 4.92 -8.99
CA GLN A 120 5.53 6.00 -9.27
C GLN A 120 6.62 6.09 -8.21
N LEU A 121 6.28 5.99 -6.93
CA LEU A 121 7.25 6.14 -5.84
C LEU A 121 8.32 5.04 -5.85
N LYS A 122 7.95 3.83 -6.28
CA LYS A 122 8.89 2.70 -6.47
C LYS A 122 10.07 3.01 -7.37
N HIS A 123 9.91 3.92 -8.33
CA HIS A 123 10.97 4.32 -9.23
C HIS A 123 11.99 5.31 -8.63
N TYR A 124 11.73 5.78 -7.40
CA TYR A 124 12.58 6.74 -6.72
C TYR A 124 13.20 6.18 -5.43
N THR A 125 12.90 4.93 -5.07
CA THR A 125 13.51 4.24 -3.94
C THR A 125 14.47 3.15 -4.42
N THR A 126 15.61 3.02 -3.77
CA THR A 126 16.69 2.10 -4.17
C THR A 126 16.54 0.70 -3.61
N LEU A 127 15.66 0.48 -2.63
CA LEU A 127 15.59 -0.79 -1.90
C LEU A 127 15.18 -1.95 -2.81
N PRO A 128 16.08 -2.93 -3.06
CA PRO A 128 15.77 -4.13 -3.83
C PRO A 128 14.96 -5.12 -2.99
N ARG A 129 14.46 -6.18 -3.60
CA ARG A 129 13.78 -7.25 -2.86
C ARG A 129 14.83 -8.07 -2.09
N PRO A 130 14.49 -8.67 -0.94
CA PRO A 130 15.46 -9.41 -0.13
C PRO A 130 16.24 -10.47 -0.90
N TYR A 131 15.58 -11.25 -1.77
CA TYR A 131 16.22 -12.29 -2.58
C TYR A 131 17.09 -11.77 -3.73
N ASP A 132 17.04 -10.47 -4.05
CA ASP A 132 17.93 -9.87 -5.05
C ASP A 132 19.24 -9.40 -4.40
N LEU A 133 19.33 -9.36 -3.06
CA LEU A 133 20.50 -8.89 -2.32
C LEU A 133 21.62 -9.94 -2.31
N GLU A 134 22.86 -9.49 -2.52
CA GLU A 134 24.06 -10.34 -2.50
C GLU A 134 24.25 -11.09 -1.17
N THR A 135 23.76 -10.52 -0.06
CA THR A 135 23.86 -11.14 1.26
C THR A 135 22.79 -12.22 1.52
N LEU A 136 21.90 -12.45 0.56
CA LEU A 136 20.69 -13.28 0.68
C LEU A 136 20.42 -14.06 -0.62
N GLY A 137 21.49 -14.58 -1.26
CA GLY A 137 21.40 -15.42 -2.47
C GLY A 137 21.32 -14.67 -3.81
N GLY A 138 21.23 -13.34 -3.77
CA GLY A 138 21.17 -12.48 -4.95
C GLY A 138 22.52 -11.94 -5.43
N TYR A 139 22.49 -10.83 -6.17
CA TYR A 139 23.67 -10.21 -6.79
C TYR A 139 23.70 -8.68 -6.67
N THR A 140 22.70 -8.09 -6.01
CA THR A 140 22.61 -6.63 -5.84
C THR A 140 23.21 -6.24 -4.48
N PRO A 141 24.16 -5.31 -4.43
CA PRO A 141 24.68 -4.82 -3.16
C PRO A 141 23.60 -4.03 -2.41
N TYR A 142 23.69 -4.03 -1.08
CA TYR A 142 22.76 -3.23 -0.28
C TYR A 142 22.95 -1.73 -0.56
N PRO A 143 21.87 -0.96 -0.83
CA PRO A 143 22.01 0.42 -1.25
C PRO A 143 22.51 1.33 -0.12
N LEU A 144 23.42 2.25 -0.43
CA LEU A 144 23.95 3.24 0.52
C LEU A 144 22.98 4.41 0.79
N HIS A 145 22.00 4.60 -0.09
CA HIS A 145 21.06 5.72 -0.04
C HIS A 145 19.65 5.20 -0.26
N TRP A 146 18.68 5.76 0.43
CA TRP A 146 17.26 5.39 0.34
C TRP A 146 16.60 5.84 -0.98
N TRP A 147 16.97 7.03 -1.45
CA TRP A 147 16.38 7.69 -2.63
C TRP A 147 17.31 7.61 -3.84
N THR A 148 16.72 7.57 -5.03
CA THR A 148 17.41 7.71 -6.32
C THR A 148 16.57 8.57 -7.26
N TRP A 149 17.23 9.36 -8.10
CA TRP A 149 16.61 10.08 -9.21
C TRP A 149 16.83 9.37 -10.56
N VAL A 150 17.66 8.31 -10.57
CA VAL A 150 17.93 7.50 -11.75
C VAL A 150 17.05 6.27 -11.68
N ARG A 151 16.03 6.20 -12.54
CA ARG A 151 15.03 5.11 -12.53
C ARG A 151 15.64 3.72 -12.71
N ALA A 152 16.74 3.60 -13.45
CA ALA A 152 17.47 2.34 -13.63
C ALA A 152 18.15 1.82 -12.34
N ARG A 153 18.31 2.67 -11.31
CA ARG A 153 18.86 2.31 -10.00
C ARG A 153 17.77 2.07 -8.94
N ALA A 154 16.50 2.06 -9.34
CA ALA A 154 15.40 1.81 -8.43
C ALA A 154 15.31 0.32 -8.12
N GLY A 155 15.15 -0.04 -6.85
CA GLY A 155 15.07 -1.45 -6.42
C GLY A 155 13.66 -2.04 -6.50
N GLY A 156 12.63 -1.19 -6.62
CA GLY A 156 11.25 -1.60 -6.91
C GLY A 156 10.51 -2.35 -5.80
N ALA A 157 11.14 -2.57 -4.64
CA ALA A 157 10.52 -3.24 -3.49
C ALA A 157 9.66 -2.29 -2.65
N LEU A 158 10.14 -1.06 -2.43
CA LEU A 158 9.49 -0.06 -1.58
C LEU A 158 8.80 1.02 -2.43
N PRO A 159 7.63 1.55 -2.03
CA PRO A 159 6.69 0.98 -1.07
C PRO A 159 6.02 -0.29 -1.62
N SER A 160 5.51 -1.16 -0.74
CA SER A 160 4.83 -2.38 -1.17
C SER A 160 3.52 -2.07 -1.92
N GLY A 161 3.37 -2.61 -3.13
CA GLY A 161 2.14 -2.50 -3.92
C GLY A 161 0.94 -3.14 -3.25
N HIS A 162 1.17 -4.27 -2.57
CA HIS A 162 0.15 -5.00 -1.81
C HIS A 162 -0.27 -4.25 -0.54
N ALA A 163 0.67 -3.59 0.14
CA ALA A 163 0.34 -2.79 1.32
C ALA A 163 -0.38 -1.49 0.95
N GLY A 164 -0.02 -0.85 -0.18
CA GLY A 164 -0.68 0.37 -0.66
C GLY A 164 -1.98 0.14 -1.43
N ALA A 165 -2.46 -1.10 -1.49
CA ALA A 165 -3.72 -1.49 -2.12
C ALA A 165 -4.95 -1.24 -1.22
N GLY A 166 -4.76 -1.04 0.09
CA GLY A 166 -5.82 -0.85 1.07
C GLY A 166 -5.48 0.20 2.12
#